data_AF-A0AAD2CFT0-F1
#
_entry.id   AF-A0AAD2CFT0-F1
#
_cell.length_a   1.000
_cell.length_b   1.000
_cell.length_c   1.000
_cell.angle_alpha   90.00
_cell.angle_beta   90.00
_cell.angle_gamma   90.00
#
_symmetry.space_group_name_H-M   'P 1'
#
loop_
_entity.id
_entity.type
_entity.pdbx_description
1 polymer ?
#
loop_
_entity_poly.entity_id
_entity_poly.type
_entity_poly.pdbx_seq_one_letter_code
_entity_poly.pdbx_strand_id
1 'polypeptide(L)'
;MEIIEEAPSAASSPPKSPRRNPQAPPSSSRRKQFAVSTKWESEAAANGGTIKDFHRFFCCCAERLGNMFVFCKRPDGSPIVIAGPCWPFCCFVTVPMILGACGSVSYWLIIRENSALPLWVSYIYFPVLGCVLAALFCVSCTDPGLMERVTDEEAGEGGWFWNEQVGSYRPPGALYCRECGVLIQDYDHLCVCI
;
A
#
# COMPACT_ATOMS: atom_id res chain seq x y z
N MET A 1 -54.82 -0.06 19.15
CA MET A 1 -55.23 -1.45 18.92
C MET A 1 -54.66 -1.87 17.59
N GLU A 2 -53.41 -2.33 17.59
CA GLU A 2 -52.85 -3.26 16.62
C GLU A 2 -51.99 -4.18 17.48
N ILE A 3 -52.39 -5.45 17.51
CA ILE A 3 -51.79 -6.53 18.28
C ILE A 3 -50.85 -7.22 17.30
N ILE A 4 -49.54 -7.21 17.56
CA ILE A 4 -48.56 -7.97 16.79
C ILE A 4 -48.03 -9.07 17.71
N GLU A 5 -48.24 -10.31 17.26
CA GLU A 5 -47.87 -11.59 17.87
C GLU A 5 -46.36 -11.71 18.17
N GLU A 6 -46.04 -12.11 19.40
CA GLU A 6 -44.76 -12.71 19.77
C GLU A 6 -44.66 -14.13 19.20
N ALA A 7 -43.61 -14.39 18.41
CA ALA A 7 -43.25 -15.73 17.94
C ALA A 7 -42.33 -16.45 18.95
N PRO A 8 -42.41 -17.79 19.06
CA PRO A 8 -41.74 -18.55 20.11
C PRO A 8 -40.23 -18.72 19.89
N SER A 9 -39.50 -18.53 20.98
CA SER A 9 -38.07 -18.73 21.16
C SER A 9 -37.66 -20.18 20.90
N ALA A 10 -36.93 -20.41 19.80
CA ALA A 10 -36.26 -21.67 19.51
C ALA A 10 -34.89 -21.70 20.20
N ALA A 11 -34.77 -22.52 21.24
CA ALA A 11 -33.52 -22.78 21.95
C ALA A 11 -32.55 -23.54 21.03
N SER A 12 -31.52 -22.84 20.53
CA SER A 12 -30.40 -23.43 19.80
C SER A 12 -29.39 -24.04 20.78
N SER A 13 -29.12 -25.33 20.62
CA SER A 13 -28.10 -26.08 21.35
C SER A 13 -26.69 -25.48 21.15
N PRO A 14 -25.82 -25.49 22.17
CA PRO A 14 -24.48 -24.93 22.06
C PRO A 14 -23.61 -25.78 21.10
N PRO A 15 -22.82 -25.14 20.21
CA PRO A 15 -21.91 -25.83 19.33
C PRO A 15 -20.80 -26.53 20.12
N LYS A 16 -20.51 -27.77 19.73
CA LYS A 16 -19.51 -28.65 20.33
C LYS A 16 -18.12 -28.07 20.01
N SER A 17 -17.47 -27.48 21.01
CA SER A 17 -16.11 -26.91 20.91
C SER A 17 -15.13 -27.90 20.26
N PRO A 18 -14.48 -27.54 19.13
CA PRO A 18 -13.47 -28.37 18.49
C PRO A 18 -12.21 -28.42 19.36
N ARG A 19 -11.78 -29.63 19.71
CA ARG A 19 -10.52 -29.93 20.38
C ARG A 19 -9.36 -29.26 19.65
N ARG A 20 -8.77 -28.24 20.28
CA ARG A 20 -7.49 -27.63 19.89
C ARG A 20 -6.43 -28.72 19.85
N ASN A 21 -5.86 -28.95 18.67
CA ASN A 21 -4.75 -29.88 18.46
C ASN A 21 -3.44 -29.09 18.66
N PRO A 22 -2.69 -29.28 19.76
CA PRO A 22 -1.51 -28.49 20.04
C PRO A 22 -0.28 -29.22 19.50
N GLN A 23 0.04 -29.01 18.21
CA GLN A 23 1.39 -29.12 17.65
C GLN A 23 1.35 -28.91 16.14
N ALA A 24 1.45 -27.65 15.73
CA ALA A 24 1.95 -27.33 14.40
C ALA A 24 3.48 -27.12 14.52
N PRO A 25 4.30 -27.71 13.63
CA PRO A 25 5.75 -27.57 13.64
C PRO A 25 6.19 -26.11 13.42
N PRO A 26 7.41 -25.73 13.87
CA PRO A 26 7.93 -24.38 13.73
C PRO A 26 7.93 -23.95 12.25
N SER A 27 7.23 -22.84 12.04
CA SER A 27 6.87 -22.25 10.76
C SER A 27 8.08 -21.99 9.87
N SER A 28 8.18 -22.70 8.74
CA SER A 28 8.71 -22.07 7.52
C SER A 28 7.93 -20.77 7.33
N SER A 29 8.62 -19.62 7.20
CA SER A 29 7.97 -18.30 7.15
C SER A 29 6.79 -18.30 6.18
N ARG A 30 5.57 -18.33 6.72
CA ARG A 30 4.37 -18.20 5.91
C ARG A 30 4.46 -16.83 5.27
N ARG A 31 4.60 -16.80 3.96
CA ARG A 31 4.53 -15.55 3.20
C ARG A 31 3.16 -14.95 3.50
N LYS A 32 3.15 -13.77 4.12
CA LYS A 32 1.94 -13.02 4.40
C LYS A 32 1.22 -12.79 3.07
N GLN A 33 -0.04 -13.22 3.00
CA GLN A 33 -0.87 -13.05 1.82
C GLN A 33 -1.71 -11.79 2.03
N PHE A 34 -1.53 -10.80 1.17
CA PHE A 34 -2.30 -9.56 1.25
C PHE A 34 -3.69 -9.74 0.65
N ALA A 35 -4.65 -8.96 1.14
CA ALA A 35 -6.03 -8.98 0.68
C ALA A 35 -6.14 -8.27 -0.69
N VAL A 36 -5.82 -8.98 -1.77
CA VAL A 36 -5.91 -8.48 -3.16
C VAL A 36 -7.17 -9.02 -3.82
N SER A 37 -7.72 -8.27 -4.79
CA SER A 37 -8.90 -8.71 -5.53
C SER A 37 -8.68 -10.07 -6.23
N THR A 38 -9.65 -10.97 -6.08
CA THR A 38 -9.64 -12.31 -6.72
C THR A 38 -9.57 -12.21 -8.25
N LYS A 39 -10.21 -11.19 -8.83
CA LYS A 39 -10.13 -10.90 -10.26
C LYS A 39 -8.70 -10.61 -10.68
N TRP A 40 -7.99 -9.76 -9.92
CA TRP A 40 -6.59 -9.45 -10.21
C TRP A 40 -5.70 -10.70 -10.06
N GLU A 41 -5.91 -11.53 -9.04
CA GLU A 41 -5.18 -12.79 -8.87
C GLU A 41 -5.36 -13.70 -10.09
N SER A 42 -6.59 -13.79 -10.61
CA SER A 42 -6.89 -14.57 -11.82
C SER A 42 -6.22 -13.99 -13.08
N GLU A 43 -6.22 -12.66 -13.25
CA GLU A 43 -5.55 -12.00 -14.38
C GLU A 43 -4.03 -12.10 -14.29
N ALA A 44 -3.46 -12.00 -13.09
CA ALA A 44 -2.03 -12.16 -12.84
C ALA A 44 -1.57 -13.60 -13.12
N ALA A 45 -2.37 -14.60 -12.72
CA ALA A 45 -2.13 -16.00 -13.03
C ALA A 45 -2.24 -16.29 -14.54
N ALA A 46 -3.26 -15.73 -15.21
CA ALA A 46 -3.46 -15.90 -16.65
C ALA A 46 -2.36 -15.23 -17.50
N ASN A 47 -1.87 -14.05 -17.08
CA ASN A 47 -0.82 -13.33 -17.78
C ASN A 47 0.61 -13.87 -17.53
N GLY A 48 0.73 -14.97 -16.77
CA GLY A 48 1.89 -15.87 -16.83
C GLY A 48 3.25 -15.21 -16.57
N GLY A 49 3.33 -14.22 -15.68
CA GLY A 49 4.63 -13.70 -15.23
C GLY A 49 5.36 -12.79 -16.23
N THR A 50 4.63 -12.05 -17.08
CA THR A 50 5.15 -10.95 -17.93
C THR A 50 5.75 -9.76 -17.14
N ILE A 51 5.98 -9.92 -15.82
CA ILE A 51 6.60 -8.95 -14.91
C ILE A 51 8.13 -9.13 -14.83
N LYS A 52 8.74 -10.01 -15.65
CA LYS A 52 10.20 -10.16 -15.65
C LYS A 52 10.96 -8.94 -16.21
N ASP A 53 10.33 -8.12 -17.04
CA ASP A 53 11.06 -7.05 -17.75
C ASP A 53 11.20 -5.76 -16.93
N PHE A 54 10.26 -5.42 -16.05
CA PHE A 54 10.37 -4.25 -15.18
C PHE A 54 11.40 -4.42 -14.04
N HIS A 55 11.65 -5.67 -13.64
CA HIS A 55 12.68 -6.01 -12.65
C HIS A 55 14.10 -5.60 -13.06
N ARG A 56 14.35 -5.41 -14.36
CA ARG A 56 15.69 -5.08 -14.88
C ARG A 56 16.04 -3.60 -14.73
N PHE A 57 15.04 -2.72 -14.65
CA PHE A 57 15.23 -1.27 -14.52
C PHE A 57 15.11 -0.78 -13.08
N PHE A 58 14.24 -1.41 -12.29
CA PHE A 58 14.07 -1.11 -10.87
C PHE A 58 14.34 -2.40 -10.09
N CYS A 59 15.45 -2.39 -9.34
CA CYS A 59 15.89 -3.31 -8.29
C CYS A 59 15.15 -4.67 -8.17
N CYS A 60 15.90 -5.78 -8.11
CA CYS A 60 15.47 -7.19 -8.10
C CYS A 60 14.37 -7.63 -7.09
N CYS A 61 13.77 -6.71 -6.33
CA CYS A 61 12.80 -6.97 -5.28
C CYS A 61 11.42 -6.30 -5.51
N ALA A 62 11.20 -5.68 -6.68
CA ALA A 62 9.93 -5.04 -7.00
C ALA A 62 8.80 -6.08 -7.22
N GLU A 63 7.92 -6.26 -6.23
CA GLU A 63 6.76 -7.14 -6.36
C GLU A 63 5.49 -6.32 -6.61
N ARG A 64 4.68 -6.73 -7.58
CA ARG A 64 3.41 -6.05 -7.87
C ARG A 64 2.30 -6.62 -7.00
N LEU A 65 1.59 -5.77 -6.27
CA LEU A 65 0.40 -6.11 -5.49
C LEU A 65 -0.78 -5.31 -6.02
N GLY A 66 -1.71 -5.95 -6.73
CA GLY A 66 -2.79 -5.22 -7.40
C GLY A 66 -2.25 -4.23 -8.45
N ASN A 67 -2.65 -2.96 -8.32
CA ASN A 67 -2.15 -1.86 -9.13
C ASN A 67 -1.00 -1.06 -8.47
N MET A 68 -0.41 -1.60 -7.40
CA MET A 68 0.69 -0.99 -6.64
C MET A 68 2.00 -1.77 -6.82
N PHE A 69 3.11 -1.11 -6.53
CA PHE A 69 4.46 -1.69 -6.57
C PHE A 69 5.09 -1.67 -5.19
N VAL A 70 5.57 -2.83 -4.72
CA VAL A 70 6.32 -2.96 -3.46
C VAL A 70 7.81 -2.98 -3.79
N PHE A 71 8.54 -1.94 -3.42
CA PHE A 71 9.98 -1.83 -3.71
C PHE A 71 10.84 -2.56 -2.69
N CYS A 72 10.44 -2.53 -1.43
CA CYS A 72 11.20 -3.11 -0.33
C CYS A 72 10.27 -3.84 0.63
N LYS A 73 10.64 -5.07 0.97
CA LYS A 73 10.00 -5.88 2.01
C LYS A 73 10.96 -6.03 3.18
N ARG A 74 10.45 -5.95 4.41
CA ARG A 74 11.20 -6.35 5.62
C ARG A 74 11.47 -7.86 5.57
N PRO A 75 12.48 -8.35 6.32
CA PRO A 75 12.64 -9.79 6.56
C PRO A 75 11.36 -10.44 7.13
N ASP A 76 10.53 -9.67 7.83
CA ASP A 76 9.23 -10.11 8.38
C ASP A 76 8.10 -10.22 7.34
N GLY A 77 8.38 -9.86 6.08
CA GLY A 77 7.42 -9.88 4.97
C GLY A 77 6.52 -8.64 4.88
N SER A 78 6.60 -7.69 5.82
CA SER A 78 5.86 -6.43 5.72
C SER A 78 6.49 -5.50 4.66
N PRO A 79 5.70 -4.89 3.78
CA PRO A 79 6.22 -3.87 2.87
C PRO A 79 6.74 -2.66 3.67
N ILE A 80 7.84 -2.06 3.22
CA ILE A 80 8.38 -0.81 3.77
C ILE A 80 8.04 0.35 2.85
N VAL A 81 8.16 0.11 1.55
CA VAL A 81 8.06 1.11 0.50
C VAL A 81 7.08 0.57 -0.53
N ILE A 82 5.90 1.17 -0.56
CA ILE A 82 4.84 0.86 -1.53
C ILE A 82 4.67 2.10 -2.37
N ALA A 83 4.85 2.01 -3.69
CA ALA A 83 4.47 3.10 -4.57
C ALA A 83 3.09 2.84 -5.17
N GLY A 84 2.24 3.86 -5.04
CA GLY A 84 0.91 3.89 -5.62
C GLY A 84 0.93 3.95 -7.15
N PRO A 85 -0.22 3.83 -7.81
CA PRO A 85 -0.34 3.86 -9.27
C PRO A 85 0.12 5.19 -9.90
N CYS A 86 0.14 6.30 -9.14
CA CYS A 86 0.60 7.61 -9.58
C CYS A 86 2.12 7.85 -9.42
N TRP A 87 2.88 6.89 -8.86
CA TRP A 87 4.32 7.06 -8.68
C TRP A 87 5.12 7.42 -9.95
N PRO A 88 4.83 6.88 -11.15
CA PRO A 88 5.59 7.26 -12.34
C PRO A 88 5.29 8.72 -12.70
N PHE A 89 4.09 9.22 -12.43
CA PHE A 89 3.79 10.64 -12.65
C PHE A 89 4.62 11.52 -11.72
N CYS A 90 4.73 11.16 -10.43
CA CYS A 90 5.59 11.90 -9.49
C CYS A 90 7.07 11.86 -9.92
N CYS A 91 7.60 10.69 -10.28
CA CYS A 91 9.01 10.53 -10.69
C CYS A 91 9.35 11.11 -12.06
N PHE A 92 8.46 11.04 -13.05
CA PHE A 92 8.73 11.51 -14.41
C PHE A 92 8.26 12.95 -14.68
N VAL A 93 7.35 13.49 -13.87
CA VAL A 93 6.81 14.84 -14.06
C VAL A 93 7.24 15.75 -12.93
N THR A 94 6.90 15.41 -11.69
CA THR A 94 7.16 16.29 -10.54
C THR A 94 8.65 16.47 -10.27
N VAL A 95 9.42 15.38 -10.22
CA VAL A 95 10.86 15.44 -9.93
C VAL A 95 11.63 16.23 -11.00
N PRO A 96 11.48 15.97 -12.31
CA PRO A 96 12.19 16.73 -13.34
C PRO A 96 11.74 18.19 -13.41
N MET A 97 10.46 18.47 -13.14
CA MET A 97 9.95 19.85 -13.09
C MET A 97 10.59 20.63 -11.93
N ILE A 98 10.65 20.03 -10.73
CA ILE A 98 11.30 20.64 -9.56
C ILE A 98 12.79 20.83 -9.83
N LEU A 99 13.49 19.78 -10.28
CA LEU A 99 14.93 19.86 -10.59
C LEU A 99 15.24 20.87 -11.70
N GLY A 100 14.40 20.93 -12.73
CA GLY A 100 14.54 21.87 -13.84
C GLY A 100 14.34 23.31 -13.38
N ALA A 101 13.25 23.61 -12.67
CA ALA A 101 12.98 24.95 -12.16
C ALA A 101 14.01 25.39 -11.11
N CYS A 102 14.25 24.55 -10.11
CA CYS A 102 15.22 24.81 -9.04
C CYS A 102 16.65 24.91 -9.58
N GLY A 103 17.03 24.01 -10.49
CA GLY A 103 18.34 23.99 -11.13
C GLY A 103 18.55 25.20 -12.02
N SER A 104 17.54 25.62 -12.78
CA SER A 104 17.62 26.83 -13.62
C SER A 104 17.81 28.08 -12.77
N VAL A 105 17.02 28.25 -11.71
CA VAL A 105 17.17 29.39 -10.78
C VAL A 105 18.55 29.38 -10.13
N SER A 106 19.02 28.22 -9.68
CA SER A 106 20.34 28.08 -9.07
C SER A 106 21.47 28.39 -10.04
N TYR A 107 21.34 27.94 -11.28
CA TYR A 107 22.32 28.21 -12.33
C TYR A 107 22.43 29.72 -12.61
N TRP A 108 21.30 30.41 -12.75
CA TRP A 108 21.28 31.85 -12.99
C TRP A 108 21.78 32.68 -11.81
N LEU A 109 21.51 32.25 -10.57
CA LEU A 109 21.84 33.00 -9.36
C LEU A 109 23.23 32.72 -8.77
N ILE A 110 23.78 31.52 -8.98
CA ILE A 110 25.00 31.05 -8.30
C ILE A 110 26.16 30.86 -9.29
N ILE A 111 25.88 30.28 -10.46
CA ILE A 111 26.94 29.80 -11.37
C ILE A 111 27.41 30.89 -12.34
N ARG A 112 26.58 31.92 -12.58
CA ARG A 112 26.96 33.02 -13.47
C ARG A 112 28.11 33.82 -12.85
N GLU A 113 29.16 34.14 -13.61
CA GLU A 113 30.36 34.82 -13.09
C GLU A 113 30.09 36.19 -12.44
N ASN A 114 28.96 36.83 -12.76
CA ASN A 114 28.50 38.10 -12.16
C ASN A 114 27.48 37.90 -11.02
N SER A 115 27.47 36.73 -10.38
CA SER A 115 26.52 36.42 -9.31
C SER A 115 26.79 37.27 -8.07
N ALA A 116 25.75 37.93 -7.56
CA ALA A 116 25.82 38.72 -6.33
C ALA A 116 25.91 37.84 -5.06
N LEU A 117 25.68 36.53 -5.19
CA LEU A 117 25.60 35.60 -4.07
C LEU A 117 26.91 34.82 -3.89
N PRO A 118 27.38 34.66 -2.65
CA PRO A 118 28.58 33.90 -2.36
C PRO A 118 28.35 32.38 -2.53
N LEU A 119 29.38 31.67 -3.01
CA LEU A 119 29.32 30.23 -3.32
C LEU A 119 28.86 29.35 -2.15
N TRP A 120 29.08 29.77 -0.90
CA TRP A 120 28.67 28.99 0.27
C TRP A 120 27.16 28.78 0.39
N VAL A 121 26.35 29.65 -0.22
CA VAL A 121 24.89 29.51 -0.27
C VAL A 121 24.47 28.25 -1.02
N SER A 122 25.25 27.83 -2.03
CA SER A 122 24.99 26.59 -2.78
C SER A 122 25.04 25.35 -1.89
N TYR A 123 25.97 25.31 -0.93
CA TYR A 123 26.11 24.19 0.01
C TYR A 123 24.91 24.05 0.95
N ILE A 124 24.11 25.10 1.15
CA ILE A 124 22.87 25.04 1.93
C ILE A 124 21.69 24.69 1.01
N TYR A 125 21.67 25.27 -0.19
CA TYR A 125 20.57 25.10 -1.14
C TYR A 125 20.41 23.65 -1.61
N PHE A 126 21.49 22.98 -2.02
CA PHE A 126 21.41 21.61 -2.54
C PHE A 126 20.90 20.60 -1.48
N PRO A 127 21.37 20.62 -0.21
CA PRO A 127 20.79 19.78 0.83
C PRO A 127 19.32 20.05 1.10
N VAL A 128 18.90 21.33 1.16
CA VAL A 128 17.49 21.67 1.37
C VAL A 128 16.63 21.12 0.23
N LEU A 129 17.07 21.29 -1.02
CA LEU A 129 16.39 20.72 -2.18
C LEU A 129 16.34 19.18 -2.12
N GLY A 130 17.44 18.54 -1.74
CA GLY A 130 17.50 17.10 -1.51
C GLY A 130 16.55 16.62 -0.42
N CYS A 131 16.45 17.33 0.70
CA CYS A 131 15.53 17.05 1.79
C CYS A 131 14.06 17.17 1.35
N VAL A 132 13.72 18.18 0.54
CA VAL A 132 12.37 18.34 -0.02
C VAL A 132 12.03 17.18 -0.95
N LEU A 133 12.94 16.82 -1.87
CA LEU A 133 12.74 15.69 -2.78
C LEU A 133 12.60 14.36 -2.01
N ALA A 134 13.42 14.15 -0.99
CA ALA A 134 13.35 12.97 -0.13
C ALA A 134 12.03 12.93 0.66
N ALA A 135 11.59 14.06 1.22
CA ALA A 135 10.31 14.15 1.93
C ALA A 135 9.13 13.84 0.99
N LEU A 136 9.12 14.41 -0.22
CA LEU A 136 8.11 14.10 -1.24
C LEU A 136 8.11 12.61 -1.57
N PHE A 137 9.28 12.03 -1.83
CA PHE A 137 9.41 10.60 -2.11
C PHE A 137 8.94 9.73 -0.95
N CYS A 138 9.31 10.07 0.29
CA CYS A 138 8.87 9.35 1.48
C CYS A 138 7.36 9.38 1.63
N VAL A 139 6.72 10.54 1.46
CA VAL A 139 5.25 10.66 1.54
C VAL A 139 4.57 9.86 0.43
N SER A 140 5.04 9.96 -0.82
CA SER A 140 4.48 9.21 -1.95
C SER A 140 4.70 7.69 -1.85
N CYS A 141 5.68 7.24 -1.06
CA CYS A 141 6.00 5.82 -0.89
C CYS A 141 5.62 5.24 0.48
N THR A 142 4.91 5.99 1.31
CA THR A 142 4.46 5.52 2.63
C THR A 142 3.36 4.48 2.46
N ASP A 143 3.42 3.40 3.24
CA ASP A 143 2.40 2.36 3.28
C ASP A 143 1.06 2.96 3.74
N PRO A 144 0.00 2.91 2.92
CA PRO A 144 -1.30 3.48 3.27
C PRO A 144 -2.05 2.65 4.34
N GLY A 145 -1.47 1.57 4.86
CA GLY A 145 -2.14 0.67 5.81
C GLY A 145 -2.70 -0.57 5.11
N LEU A 146 -1.83 -1.27 4.38
CA LEU A 146 -2.20 -2.48 3.66
C LEU A 146 -2.55 -3.63 4.63
N MET A 147 -3.76 -4.19 4.49
CA MET A 147 -4.24 -5.27 5.36
C MET A 147 -3.86 -6.67 4.85
N GLU A 148 -3.53 -7.56 5.79
CA GLU A 148 -3.34 -8.98 5.51
C GLU A 148 -4.68 -9.67 5.25
N ARG A 149 -4.67 -10.70 4.40
CA ARG A 149 -5.86 -11.49 4.07
C ARG A 149 -6.25 -12.36 5.26
N VAL A 150 -7.35 -11.99 5.93
CA VAL A 150 -7.94 -12.78 7.01
C VAL A 150 -9.14 -13.55 6.47
N THR A 151 -9.07 -14.88 6.52
CA THR A 151 -10.16 -15.80 6.13
C THR A 151 -10.74 -16.57 7.32
N ASP A 152 -10.26 -16.29 8.53
CA ASP A 152 -10.63 -17.03 9.72
C ASP A 152 -12.08 -16.75 10.11
N GLU A 153 -12.87 -17.80 10.39
CA GLU A 153 -14.27 -17.70 10.80
C GLU A 153 -14.43 -16.93 12.12
N GLU A 154 -13.40 -16.95 12.99
CA GLU A 154 -13.33 -16.18 14.23
C GLU A 154 -13.45 -14.66 13.97
N ALA A 155 -12.98 -14.17 12.82
CA ALA A 155 -13.14 -12.76 12.45
C ALA A 155 -14.62 -12.39 12.23
N GLY A 156 -15.42 -13.32 11.71
CA GLY A 156 -16.86 -13.15 11.53
C GLY A 156 -17.59 -12.95 12.86
N GLU A 157 -17.18 -13.69 13.91
CA GLU A 157 -17.73 -13.53 15.27
C GLU A 157 -17.37 -12.16 15.89
N GLY A 158 -16.23 -11.59 15.48
CA GLY A 158 -15.76 -10.27 15.89
C GLY A 158 -16.47 -9.09 15.21
N GLY A 159 -17.54 -9.32 14.45
CA GLY A 159 -18.27 -8.27 13.73
C GLY A 159 -17.56 -7.77 12.47
N TRP A 160 -16.62 -8.54 11.91
CA TRP A 160 -16.01 -8.21 10.64
C TRP A 160 -16.95 -8.59 9.50
N PHE A 161 -16.89 -7.82 8.41
CA PHE A 161 -17.73 -8.05 7.25
C PHE A 161 -16.96 -8.82 6.19
N TRP A 162 -17.54 -9.90 5.66
CA TRP A 162 -16.99 -10.61 4.51
C TRP A 162 -17.11 -9.75 3.24
N ASN A 163 -16.01 -9.58 2.51
CA ASN A 163 -16.03 -8.93 1.21
C ASN A 163 -15.72 -9.96 0.10
N GLU A 164 -16.73 -10.29 -0.70
CA GLU A 164 -16.59 -11.26 -1.81
C GLU A 164 -15.58 -10.82 -2.88
N GLN A 165 -15.39 -9.51 -3.10
CA GLN A 165 -14.48 -9.00 -4.14
C GLN A 165 -13.01 -9.31 -3.85
N VAL A 166 -12.68 -9.40 -2.56
CA VAL A 166 -11.33 -9.65 -2.05
C VAL A 166 -11.22 -11.06 -1.48
N GLY A 167 -12.35 -11.69 -1.17
CA GLY A 167 -12.41 -12.99 -0.51
C GLY A 167 -11.72 -12.96 0.85
N SER A 168 -11.97 -11.90 1.63
CA SER A 168 -11.42 -11.69 2.97
C SER A 168 -12.41 -10.96 3.87
N TYR A 169 -12.29 -11.18 5.19
CA TYR A 169 -12.99 -10.38 6.19
C TYR A 169 -12.32 -9.01 6.32
N ARG A 170 -13.11 -7.97 6.56
CA ARG A 170 -12.63 -6.61 6.84
C ARG A 170 -13.22 -6.06 8.14
N PRO A 171 -12.40 -5.37 8.96
CA PRO A 171 -12.91 -4.68 10.14
C PRO A 171 -13.76 -3.47 9.74
N PRO A 172 -14.63 -2.97 10.64
CA PRO A 172 -15.31 -1.69 10.43
C PRO A 172 -14.28 -0.57 10.27
N GLY A 173 -14.44 0.26 9.24
CA GLY A 173 -13.51 1.35 8.89
C GLY A 173 -12.53 1.02 7.75
N ALA A 174 -12.31 -0.25 7.43
CA ALA A 174 -11.52 -0.61 6.26
C ALA A 174 -12.34 -0.51 4.97
N LEU A 175 -11.76 0.12 3.95
CA LEU A 175 -12.40 0.35 2.65
C LEU A 175 -11.62 -0.34 1.54
N TYR A 176 -12.36 -0.85 0.55
CA TYR A 176 -11.78 -1.40 -0.66
C TYR A 176 -11.58 -0.28 -1.68
N CYS A 177 -10.33 -0.05 -2.10
CA CYS A 177 -9.99 0.94 -3.11
C CYS A 177 -9.96 0.28 -4.50
N ARG A 178 -10.82 0.74 -5.42
CA ARG A 178 -10.98 0.13 -6.75
C ARG A 178 -9.80 0.44 -7.67
N GLU A 179 -9.18 1.60 -7.52
CA GLU A 179 -8.04 2.06 -8.32
C GLU A 179 -6.77 1.27 -7.97
N CYS A 180 -6.59 0.96 -6.69
CA CYS A 180 -5.44 0.22 -6.18
C CYS A 180 -5.66 -1.30 -6.21
N GLY A 181 -6.93 -1.74 -6.11
CA GLY A 181 -7.31 -3.15 -6.10
C GLY A 181 -6.99 -3.88 -4.78
N VAL A 182 -6.84 -3.12 -3.69
CA VAL A 182 -6.43 -3.61 -2.36
C VAL A 182 -7.33 -3.06 -1.25
N LEU A 183 -7.37 -3.77 -0.12
CA LEU A 183 -8.07 -3.34 1.09
C LEU A 183 -7.13 -2.49 1.96
N ILE A 184 -7.58 -1.30 2.35
CA ILE A 184 -6.79 -0.34 3.13
C ILE A 184 -7.52 -0.03 4.44
N GLN A 185 -6.77 -0.05 5.54
CA GLN A 185 -7.27 0.33 6.86
C GLN A 185 -7.20 1.84 7.05
N ASP A 186 -8.20 2.43 7.71
CA ASP A 186 -8.24 3.87 8.06
C ASP A 186 -8.01 4.78 6.85
N TYR A 187 -8.69 4.43 5.76
CA TYR A 187 -8.58 5.17 4.51
C TYR A 187 -9.23 6.56 4.65
N ASP A 188 -8.40 7.59 4.87
CA ASP A 188 -8.88 8.97 5.02
C ASP A 188 -9.29 9.60 3.67
N HIS A 189 -8.39 9.59 2.67
CA HIS A 189 -8.65 10.08 1.30
C HIS A 189 -7.47 9.78 0.37
N LEU A 190 -7.74 9.60 -0.94
CA LEU A 190 -6.71 9.54 -1.98
C LEU A 190 -6.15 10.94 -2.22
N CYS A 191 -4.98 11.24 -1.64
CA CYS A 191 -4.19 12.40 -2.06
C CYS A 191 -3.59 12.14 -3.45
N VAL A 192 -4.32 12.46 -4.51
CA VAL A 192 -3.82 12.42 -5.90
C VAL A 192 -2.69 13.43 -6.15
N CYS A 193 -2.49 14.40 -5.26
CA CYS A 193 -1.69 15.61 -5.52
C CYS A 193 -0.38 15.75 -4.73
N ILE A 194 0.16 14.68 -4.12
CA ILE A 194 1.53 14.65 -3.59
C ILE A 194 2.37 13.66 -4.40
#